data_AF-A0A835Q0R7-F1
#
_entry.id   AF-A0A835Q0R7-F1
#
_cell.length_a   1.000
_cell.length_b   1.000
_cell.length_c   1.000
_cell.angle_alpha   90.00
_cell.angle_beta   90.00
_cell.angle_gamma   90.00
#
_symmetry.space_group_name_H-M   'P 1'
#
loop_
_entity.id
_entity.type
_entity.pdbx_description
1 polymer ?
#
loop_
_entity_poly.entity_id
_entity_poly.type
_entity_poly.pdbx_seq_one_letter_code
_entity_poly.pdbx_strand_id
1 'polypeptide(L)'
;MAFTSLYFVYVSIVSATHFCREKYEGLVVPILVPEELTEPVSGAKDQHASTPSEPESTQSPRDFNCFKAVATSQYLKWVLYFIDLPLYLPRRLTIPDVTEDRWSRPFAVASAALSPVFLATLWNSKRGGMGSREGLTVCLYGGLIGLVLGLMAVHTTMKDSPPRKCLFPWLAGGFLMSVLWTYIIAEELVGLLVSLGYIFGISPAILGFTVLAWGNSIGDLIANVAMAMNGGQDGAQIAISGCYAGPIFNTLAGLGLSLVVSSWAMHPEPFVIPVTPALFEILGFMIGGLLWALLILPRKEMKLDRVLGIGLLAIYFCFLSLRLTQSLGLVQI
;
A
#
# COMPACT_ATOMS: atom_id res chain seq x y z
N MET A 1 -15.37 2.24 -15.56
CA MET A 1 -16.36 1.14 -15.44
C MET A 1 -15.91 0.09 -14.43
N ALA A 2 -14.81 -0.64 -14.64
CA ALA A 2 -14.40 -1.69 -13.70
C ALA A 2 -13.79 -1.17 -12.38
N PHE A 3 -13.05 -0.06 -12.41
CA PHE A 3 -12.64 0.67 -11.20
C PHE A 3 -13.84 1.18 -10.39
N THR A 4 -14.94 1.52 -11.05
CA THR A 4 -16.19 1.94 -10.41
C THR A 4 -16.86 0.75 -9.70
N SER A 5 -16.80 -0.45 -10.28
CA SER A 5 -17.32 -1.68 -9.67
C SER A 5 -16.50 -2.10 -8.44
N LEU A 6 -15.17 -2.08 -8.53
CA LEU A 6 -14.29 -2.42 -7.41
C LEU A 6 -14.38 -1.38 -6.27
N TYR A 7 -14.61 -0.12 -6.64
CA TYR A 7 -14.94 0.98 -5.73
C TYR A 7 -16.27 0.75 -5.00
N PHE A 8 -17.34 0.35 -5.71
CA PHE A 8 -18.61 0.01 -5.08
C PHE A 8 -18.47 -1.16 -4.10
N VAL A 9 -17.69 -2.18 -4.44
CA VAL A 9 -17.45 -3.34 -3.57
C VAL A 9 -16.66 -2.93 -2.32
N TYR A 10 -15.54 -2.21 -2.48
CA TYR A 10 -14.72 -1.74 -1.35
C TYR A 10 -15.53 -0.84 -0.41
N VAL A 11 -16.25 0.14 -0.97
CA VAL A 11 -17.07 1.07 -0.18
C VAL A 11 -18.24 0.36 0.48
N SER A 12 -18.86 -0.64 -0.16
CA SER A 12 -19.92 -1.45 0.45
C SER A 12 -19.39 -2.29 1.61
N ILE A 13 -18.20 -2.88 1.48
CA ILE A 13 -17.56 -3.66 2.54
C ILE A 13 -17.17 -2.75 3.71
N VAL A 14 -16.54 -1.61 3.47
CA VAL A 14 -16.13 -0.67 4.53
C VAL A 14 -17.35 -0.06 5.22
N SER A 15 -18.37 0.34 4.45
CA SER A 15 -19.64 0.86 4.98
C SER A 15 -20.39 -0.19 5.81
N ALA A 16 -20.51 -1.42 5.31
CA ALA A 16 -21.12 -2.53 6.05
C ALA A 16 -20.32 -2.87 7.32
N THR A 17 -18.99 -2.85 7.27
CA THR A 17 -18.13 -3.10 8.44
C THR A 17 -18.32 -2.02 9.51
N HIS A 18 -18.40 -0.74 9.10
CA HIS A 18 -18.59 0.37 10.02
C HIS A 18 -20.02 0.40 10.61
N PHE A 19 -21.03 0.09 9.80
CA PHE A 19 -22.42 0.01 10.23
C PHE A 19 -22.69 -1.20 11.13
N CYS A 20 -22.05 -2.35 10.86
CA CYS A 20 -22.06 -3.49 11.77
C CYS A 20 -21.35 -3.15 13.08
N ARG A 21 -20.19 -2.49 13.05
CA ARG A 21 -19.46 -2.07 14.25
C ARG A 21 -20.29 -1.17 15.17
N GLU A 22 -21.01 -0.21 14.59
CA GLU A 22 -21.93 0.67 15.34
C GLU A 22 -23.12 -0.09 15.96
N LYS A 23 -23.53 -1.21 15.34
CA LYS A 23 -24.59 -2.10 15.85
C LYS A 23 -24.11 -3.07 16.94
N TYR A 24 -22.81 -3.39 16.99
CA TYR A 24 -22.22 -4.29 17.99
C TYR A 24 -21.79 -3.59 19.28
N GLU A 25 -21.46 -2.29 19.26
CA GLU A 25 -21.19 -1.53 20.51
C GLU A 25 -22.45 -1.32 21.37
N GLY A 26 -23.64 -1.46 20.80
CA GLY A 26 -24.91 -1.37 21.54
C GLY A 26 -25.40 -2.69 22.17
N LEU A 27 -24.70 -3.82 21.97
CA LEU A 27 -25.22 -5.15 22.32
C LEU A 27 -24.23 -6.07 23.07
N VAL A 28 -23.28 -5.52 23.83
CA VAL A 28 -22.39 -6.31 24.69
C VAL A 28 -22.62 -5.95 26.16
N VAL A 29 -23.35 -6.82 26.86
CA VAL A 29 -23.46 -6.92 28.33
C VAL A 29 -22.43 -7.97 28.81
N PRO A 30 -21.88 -7.87 30.03
CA PRO A 30 -20.53 -8.36 30.34
C PRO A 30 -20.53 -9.76 30.95
N ILE A 31 -19.73 -10.68 30.40
CA ILE A 31 -19.35 -11.98 30.99
C ILE A 31 -17.98 -12.32 30.36
N LEU A 32 -16.86 -12.40 31.06
CA LEU A 32 -16.49 -13.35 32.11
C LEU A 32 -15.39 -12.76 33.01
N VAL A 33 -15.61 -12.82 34.32
CA VAL A 33 -14.57 -12.79 35.36
C VAL A 33 -13.80 -14.13 35.30
N PRO A 34 -12.47 -14.16 35.44
CA PRO A 34 -11.71 -15.40 35.50
C PRO A 34 -11.96 -16.12 36.84
N GLU A 35 -12.37 -17.37 36.80
CA GLU A 35 -12.48 -18.25 37.97
C GLU A 35 -11.10 -18.79 38.34
N GLU A 36 -10.68 -18.53 39.58
CA GLU A 36 -9.44 -18.98 40.20
C GLU A 36 -9.44 -20.50 40.41
N LEU A 37 -8.29 -21.13 40.15
CA LEU A 37 -8.04 -22.53 40.50
C LEU A 37 -7.57 -22.62 41.97
N THR A 38 -8.32 -23.39 42.74
CA THR A 38 -8.20 -23.69 44.18
C THR A 38 -6.87 -24.37 44.58
N GLU A 39 -6.40 -24.11 45.81
CA GLU A 39 -5.93 -25.06 46.87
C GLU A 39 -4.82 -24.48 47.81
N PRO A 40 -4.64 -24.95 49.08
CA PRO A 40 -5.24 -24.28 50.26
C PRO A 40 -4.28 -23.96 51.45
N VAL A 41 -4.75 -23.07 52.33
CA VAL A 41 -4.70 -23.06 53.83
C VAL A 41 -3.35 -23.07 54.61
N SER A 42 -3.37 -22.23 55.67
CA SER A 42 -2.54 -22.20 56.92
C SER A 42 -1.35 -21.25 56.85
N GLY A 43 -1.06 -20.34 57.79
CA GLY A 43 -1.59 -20.04 59.12
C GLY A 43 -0.51 -19.23 59.88
N ALA A 44 -0.95 -18.38 60.81
CA ALA A 44 -0.18 -17.73 61.90
C ALA A 44 0.70 -16.47 61.60
N LYS A 45 0.28 -15.37 62.28
CA LYS A 45 1.03 -14.36 63.10
C LYS A 45 2.56 -14.49 63.11
N ASP A 46 3.40 -13.44 63.03
CA ASP A 46 3.44 -12.18 63.79
C ASP A 46 4.42 -11.15 63.13
N GLN A 47 4.10 -9.85 63.29
CA GLN A 47 4.98 -8.68 63.58
C GLN A 47 6.25 -8.37 62.74
N HIS A 48 6.24 -7.20 62.07
CA HIS A 48 7.20 -6.08 62.19
C HIS A 48 6.86 -5.02 61.10
N ALA A 49 6.29 -3.86 61.46
CA ALA A 49 6.96 -2.58 61.77
C ALA A 49 7.18 -1.65 60.54
N SER A 50 6.62 -0.43 60.67
CA SER A 50 6.92 0.86 59.99
C SER A 50 6.61 1.06 58.49
N THR A 51 5.68 1.99 58.24
CA THR A 51 5.36 2.74 57.01
C THR A 51 6.60 3.46 56.43
N PRO A 52 6.72 3.66 55.10
CA PRO A 52 6.17 4.88 54.48
C PRO A 52 5.55 4.69 53.08
N SER A 53 4.43 5.37 52.86
CA SER A 53 3.91 5.69 51.53
C SER A 53 4.65 6.91 50.97
N GLU A 54 5.38 6.76 49.87
CA GLU A 54 5.76 7.82 48.93
C GLU A 54 6.16 7.19 47.56
N PRO A 55 6.27 7.96 46.46
CA PRO A 55 5.58 7.72 45.19
C PRO A 55 6.38 6.90 44.15
N GLU A 56 5.68 6.16 43.29
CA GLU A 56 6.31 5.51 42.13
C GLU A 56 6.61 6.51 41.01
N SER A 57 7.88 6.87 40.95
CA SER A 57 8.54 7.50 39.81
C SER A 57 8.69 6.52 38.64
N THR A 58 8.40 7.05 37.46
CA THR A 58 8.86 6.67 36.12
C THR A 58 10.23 5.95 36.08
N GLN A 59 10.31 4.77 35.43
CA GLN A 59 11.33 4.42 34.40
C GLN A 59 11.21 2.96 33.89
N SER A 60 11.28 2.82 32.56
CA SER A 60 11.57 1.60 31.78
C SER A 60 13.05 1.18 31.94
N PRO A 61 13.48 -0.11 31.80
CA PRO A 61 14.14 -0.56 30.54
C PRO A 61 14.20 -2.10 30.23
N ARG A 62 14.62 -2.43 28.98
CA ARG A 62 15.23 -3.69 28.42
C ARG A 62 14.24 -4.68 27.77
N ASP A 63 14.33 -5.15 26.52
CA ASP A 63 15.38 -5.16 25.49
C ASP A 63 14.76 -5.27 24.07
N PHE A 64 15.19 -4.41 23.14
CA PHE A 64 15.40 -4.78 21.72
C PHE A 64 16.45 -3.83 21.12
N ASN A 65 17.68 -4.03 21.56
CA ASN A 65 18.89 -3.34 21.13
C ASN A 65 19.38 -3.84 19.75
N CYS A 66 18.65 -3.54 18.67
CA CYS A 66 19.18 -3.68 17.30
C CYS A 66 18.70 -2.56 16.34
N PHE A 67 18.50 -1.35 16.87
CA PHE A 67 18.35 -0.15 16.05
C PHE A 67 19.15 1.03 16.61
N LYS A 68 20.32 0.72 17.17
CA LYS A 68 21.24 1.70 17.75
C LYS A 68 22.31 2.13 16.74
N ALA A 69 21.87 2.41 15.51
CA ALA A 69 22.72 2.97 14.45
C ALA A 69 21.95 4.00 13.60
N VAL A 70 21.06 4.80 14.18
CA VAL A 70 20.68 6.11 13.61
C VAL A 70 20.53 7.13 14.75
N ALA A 71 21.59 7.28 15.54
CA ALA A 71 21.83 8.50 16.32
C ALA A 71 22.58 9.54 15.47
N THR A 72 22.32 9.55 14.16
CA THR A 72 22.77 10.59 13.22
C THR A 72 21.65 11.62 13.07
N SER A 73 21.70 12.59 13.99
CA SER A 73 21.44 14.01 13.76
C SER A 73 19.99 14.48 13.61
N GLN A 74 19.56 15.38 14.51
CA GLN A 74 18.35 16.19 14.34
C GLN A 74 18.33 16.91 12.98
N TYR A 75 19.50 17.21 12.41
CA TYR A 75 19.62 17.74 11.04
C TYR A 75 19.18 16.74 9.97
N LEU A 76 19.42 15.43 10.13
CA LEU A 76 18.91 14.43 9.18
C LEU A 76 17.39 14.36 9.23
N LYS A 77 16.79 14.42 10.43
CA LYS A 77 15.33 14.51 10.59
C LYS A 77 14.76 15.77 9.95
N TRP A 78 15.46 16.89 10.09
CA TRP A 78 15.04 18.16 9.49
C TRP A 78 15.19 18.13 7.96
N VAL A 79 16.29 17.61 7.43
CA VAL A 79 16.49 17.42 5.98
C VAL A 79 15.42 16.49 5.39
N LEU A 80 15.14 15.36 6.03
CA LEU A 80 14.06 14.45 5.63
C LEU A 80 12.70 15.16 5.67
N TYR A 81 12.43 15.95 6.71
CA TYR A 81 11.21 16.74 6.80
C TYR A 81 11.10 17.75 5.65
N PHE A 82 12.18 18.43 5.28
CA PHE A 82 12.20 19.38 4.16
C PHE A 82 12.04 18.71 2.79
N ILE A 83 12.55 17.49 2.64
CA ILE A 83 12.37 16.67 1.43
C ILE A 83 10.94 16.13 1.34
N ASP A 84 10.34 15.75 2.47
CA ASP A 84 8.97 15.24 2.54
C ASP A 84 7.94 16.36 2.42
N LEU A 85 8.25 17.57 2.89
CA LEU A 85 7.34 18.72 2.90
C LEU A 85 6.68 19.04 1.54
N PRO A 86 7.40 19.12 0.41
CA PRO A 86 6.81 19.42 -0.90
C PRO A 86 5.84 18.32 -1.39
N LEU A 87 5.97 17.09 -0.90
CA LEU A 87 5.05 15.99 -1.21
C LEU A 87 3.91 15.88 -0.18
N TYR A 88 4.23 16.16 1.08
CA TYR A 88 3.32 16.04 2.22
C TYR A 88 2.24 17.12 2.20
N LEU A 89 2.61 18.38 1.96
CA LEU A 89 1.66 19.49 2.00
C LEU A 89 0.58 19.37 0.91
N PRO A 90 0.90 19.24 -0.39
CA PRO A 90 -0.13 19.10 -1.42
C PRO A 90 -1.01 17.87 -1.20
N ARG A 91 -0.43 16.76 -0.74
CA ARG A 91 -1.18 15.54 -0.39
C ARG A 91 -2.17 15.79 0.74
N ARG A 92 -1.73 16.43 1.83
CA ARG A 92 -2.61 16.78 2.96
C ARG A 92 -3.66 17.83 2.61
N LEU A 93 -3.36 18.70 1.65
CA LEU A 93 -4.28 19.74 1.17
C LEU A 93 -5.29 19.22 0.14
N THR A 94 -5.18 17.98 -0.36
CA THR A 94 -6.06 17.43 -1.40
C THR A 94 -6.79 16.17 -0.96
N ILE A 95 -6.23 15.41 -0.01
CA ILE A 95 -6.89 14.25 0.59
C ILE A 95 -7.69 14.71 1.81
N PRO A 96 -9.04 14.64 1.79
CA PRO A 96 -9.84 14.85 2.98
C PRO A 96 -9.55 13.77 4.03
N ASP A 97 -9.06 14.21 5.19
CA ASP A 97 -8.84 13.37 6.35
C ASP A 97 -10.00 13.53 7.35
N VAL A 98 -10.61 12.42 7.75
CA VAL A 98 -11.79 12.37 8.63
C VAL A 98 -11.45 11.76 9.99
N THR A 99 -10.17 11.46 10.26
CA THR A 99 -9.75 10.93 11.57
C THR A 99 -9.78 12.01 12.65
N GLU A 100 -10.42 11.69 13.79
CA GLU A 100 -10.59 12.60 14.95
C GLU A 100 -9.24 13.14 15.46
N ASP A 101 -8.18 12.31 15.46
CA ASP A 101 -6.85 12.67 15.99
C ASP A 101 -6.07 13.70 15.14
N ARG A 102 -6.39 13.80 13.84
CA ARG A 102 -5.67 14.67 12.87
C ARG A 102 -6.56 15.74 12.26
N TRP A 103 -7.78 15.83 12.77
CA TRP A 103 -8.83 16.66 12.25
C TRP A 103 -8.47 18.15 12.34
N SER A 104 -8.72 18.87 11.25
CA SER A 104 -8.61 20.32 11.24
C SER A 104 -9.53 20.91 10.17
N ARG A 105 -10.49 21.72 10.62
CA ARG A 105 -11.46 22.41 9.76
C ARG A 105 -10.85 23.12 8.53
N PRO A 106 -9.74 23.89 8.64
CA PRO A 106 -9.19 24.57 7.46
C PRO A 106 -8.60 23.59 6.42
N PHE A 107 -8.00 22.48 6.85
CA PHE A 107 -7.46 21.47 5.95
C PHE A 107 -8.56 20.63 5.29
N ALA A 108 -9.62 20.30 6.04
CA ALA A 108 -10.80 19.62 5.47
C ALA A 108 -11.47 20.48 4.38
N VAL A 109 -11.68 21.77 4.64
CA VAL A 109 -12.25 22.70 3.65
C VAL A 109 -11.31 22.91 2.47
N ALA A 110 -9.99 23.08 2.71
CA ALA A 110 -9.01 23.19 1.65
C ALA A 110 -8.98 21.95 0.76
N SER A 111 -9.05 20.75 1.35
CA SER A 111 -9.11 19.48 0.60
C SER A 111 -10.35 19.32 -0.26
N ALA A 112 -11.53 19.72 0.25
CA ALA A 112 -12.76 19.71 -0.52
C ALA A 112 -12.73 20.71 -1.69
N ALA A 113 -12.04 21.84 -1.52
CA ALA A 113 -11.94 22.88 -2.56
C ALA A 113 -10.85 22.59 -3.61
N LEU A 114 -9.69 22.10 -3.18
CA LEU A 114 -8.53 21.88 -4.04
C LEU A 114 -8.59 20.56 -4.80
N SER A 115 -9.34 19.57 -4.30
CA SER A 115 -9.43 18.26 -4.95
C SER A 115 -9.96 18.34 -6.41
N PRO A 116 -11.07 19.01 -6.74
CA PRO A 116 -11.58 19.02 -8.12
C PRO A 116 -10.69 19.84 -9.06
N VAL A 117 -10.01 20.87 -8.53
CA VAL A 117 -9.01 21.66 -9.28
C VAL A 117 -7.82 20.79 -9.64
N PHE A 118 -7.29 20.04 -8.67
CA PHE A 118 -6.17 19.12 -8.90
C PHE A 118 -6.54 18.05 -9.94
N LEU A 119 -7.73 17.46 -9.83
CA LEU A 119 -8.23 16.49 -10.81
C LEU A 119 -8.36 17.10 -12.22
N ALA A 120 -8.88 18.32 -12.34
CA ALA A 120 -8.99 19.03 -13.62
C ALA A 120 -7.62 19.29 -14.25
N THR A 121 -6.62 19.69 -13.46
CA THR A 121 -5.26 19.92 -13.96
C THR A 121 -4.59 18.64 -14.46
N LEU A 122 -4.75 17.52 -13.74
CA LEU A 122 -4.23 16.22 -14.17
C LEU A 122 -4.89 15.73 -15.45
N TRP A 123 -6.22 15.89 -15.54
CA TRP A 123 -6.97 15.52 -16.73
C TRP A 123 -6.50 16.31 -17.96
N ASN A 124 -6.27 17.61 -17.79
CA ASN A 124 -5.74 18.47 -18.84
C ASN A 124 -4.32 18.05 -19.28
N SER A 125 -3.45 17.72 -18.32
CA SER A 125 -2.08 17.27 -18.61
C SER A 125 -2.03 15.96 -19.40
N LYS A 126 -2.97 15.03 -19.13
CA LYS A 126 -2.97 13.70 -19.75
C LYS A 126 -3.58 13.64 -21.14
N ARG A 127 -4.48 14.57 -21.45
CA ARG A 127 -5.15 14.63 -22.75
C ARG A 127 -4.37 15.50 -23.75
N GLY A 128 -3.03 15.41 -23.75
CA GLY A 128 -2.04 16.30 -24.36
C GLY A 128 -2.21 16.66 -25.84
N GLY A 129 -3.29 17.35 -26.17
CA GLY A 129 -3.68 17.78 -27.50
C GLY A 129 -4.87 18.75 -27.51
N MET A 130 -5.34 19.20 -26.34
CA MET A 130 -6.41 20.22 -26.25
C MET A 130 -5.84 21.62 -26.45
N GLY A 131 -6.56 22.47 -27.19
CA GLY A 131 -6.17 23.86 -27.35
C GLY A 131 -6.14 24.58 -25.99
N SER A 132 -5.26 25.57 -25.82
CA SER A 132 -5.10 26.34 -24.57
C SER A 132 -6.44 26.82 -23.96
N ARG A 133 -7.45 27.12 -24.82
CA ARG A 133 -8.82 27.49 -24.41
C ARG A 133 -9.63 26.36 -23.77
N GLU A 134 -9.49 25.13 -24.25
CA GLU A 134 -10.25 23.99 -23.74
C GLU A 134 -9.71 23.53 -22.38
N GLY A 135 -8.38 23.52 -22.22
CA GLY A 135 -7.75 23.26 -20.93
C GLY A 135 -8.11 24.29 -19.86
N LEU A 136 -8.11 25.58 -20.24
CA LEU A 136 -8.57 26.66 -19.36
C LEU A 136 -10.04 26.46 -18.94
N THR A 137 -10.90 26.05 -19.88
CA THR A 137 -12.32 25.80 -19.63
C THR A 137 -12.52 24.66 -18.63
N VAL A 138 -11.79 23.54 -18.77
CA VAL A 138 -11.83 22.41 -17.83
C VAL A 138 -11.36 22.83 -16.43
N CYS A 139 -10.29 23.63 -16.33
CA CYS A 139 -9.83 24.17 -15.05
C CYS A 139 -10.84 25.12 -14.40
N LEU A 140 -11.54 25.95 -15.17
CA LEU A 140 -12.58 26.84 -14.66
C LEU A 140 -13.77 26.05 -14.10
N TYR A 141 -14.24 25.03 -14.81
CA TYR A 141 -15.29 24.14 -14.30
C TYR A 141 -14.84 23.38 -13.04
N GLY A 142 -13.59 22.88 -13.02
CA GLY A 142 -13.01 22.25 -11.82
C GLY A 142 -12.93 23.21 -10.63
N GLY A 143 -12.56 24.47 -10.87
CA GLY A 143 -12.55 25.53 -9.86
C GLY A 143 -13.93 25.87 -9.32
N LEU A 144 -14.94 25.94 -10.18
CA LEU A 144 -16.34 26.17 -9.76
C LEU A 144 -16.87 25.02 -8.90
N ILE A 145 -16.63 23.77 -9.32
CA ILE A 145 -17.02 22.57 -8.56
C ILE A 145 -16.28 22.55 -7.20
N GLY A 146 -14.98 22.84 -7.19
CA GLY A 146 -14.19 22.97 -5.97
C GLY A 146 -14.71 24.05 -5.03
N LEU A 147 -15.08 25.23 -5.55
CA LEU A 147 -15.64 26.31 -4.75
C LEU A 147 -16.96 25.89 -4.09
N VAL A 148 -17.87 25.25 -4.84
CA VAL A 148 -19.16 24.77 -4.32
C VAL A 148 -18.95 23.71 -3.25
N LEU A 149 -18.07 22.73 -3.49
CA LEU A 149 -17.76 21.68 -2.51
C LEU A 149 -17.06 22.24 -1.26
N GLY A 150 -16.17 23.23 -1.42
CA GLY A 150 -15.53 23.94 -0.32
C GLY A 150 -16.53 24.72 0.54
N LEU A 151 -17.47 25.45 -0.07
CA LEU A 151 -18.53 26.17 0.64
C LEU A 151 -19.49 25.22 1.37
N MET A 152 -19.88 24.11 0.71
CA MET A 152 -20.66 23.04 1.32
C MET A 152 -19.92 22.40 2.50
N ALA A 153 -18.60 22.20 2.38
CA ALA A 153 -17.77 21.71 3.47
C ALA A 153 -17.73 22.70 4.64
N VAL A 154 -17.58 24.01 4.41
CA VAL A 154 -17.61 25.03 5.48
C VAL A 154 -18.93 25.00 6.25
N HIS A 155 -20.04 24.81 5.55
CA HIS A 155 -21.39 24.81 6.12
C HIS A 155 -21.75 23.51 6.85
N THR A 156 -21.25 22.37 6.37
CA THR A 156 -21.53 21.04 6.94
C THR A 156 -20.60 20.70 8.11
N THR A 157 -19.45 21.36 8.21
CA THR A 157 -18.34 20.94 9.08
C THR A 157 -18.28 21.76 10.38
N MET A 158 -18.48 21.11 11.53
CA MET A 158 -18.31 21.69 12.86
C MET A 158 -16.83 21.75 13.26
N LYS A 159 -16.48 22.66 14.19
CA LYS A 159 -15.08 23.00 14.52
C LYS A 159 -14.31 21.85 15.19
N ASP A 160 -15.02 21.02 15.96
CA ASP A 160 -14.42 20.06 16.90
C ASP A 160 -14.81 18.59 16.64
N SER A 161 -15.58 18.29 15.58
CA SER A 161 -15.89 16.91 15.20
C SER A 161 -16.08 16.74 13.68
N PRO A 162 -15.68 15.58 13.12
CA PRO A 162 -15.91 15.24 11.72
C PRO A 162 -17.42 15.09 11.43
N PRO A 163 -17.85 15.35 10.18
CA PRO A 163 -19.25 15.35 9.80
C PRO A 163 -19.87 13.94 9.87
N ARG A 164 -20.49 13.59 11.01
CA ARG A 164 -21.10 12.26 11.26
C ARG A 164 -22.29 11.88 10.35
N LYS A 165 -23.00 12.86 9.79
CA LYS A 165 -24.19 12.62 8.94
C LYS A 165 -23.89 12.49 7.44
N CYS A 166 -22.66 12.83 7.02
CA CYS A 166 -22.26 12.82 5.61
C CYS A 166 -20.86 12.23 5.45
N LEU A 167 -20.53 11.16 6.18
CA LEU A 167 -19.20 10.52 6.13
C LEU A 167 -18.85 9.98 4.73
N PHE A 168 -19.85 9.46 4.01
CA PHE A 168 -19.64 8.75 2.75
C PHE A 168 -18.92 9.59 1.67
N PRO A 169 -19.35 10.84 1.34
CA PRO A 169 -18.62 11.67 0.37
C PRO A 169 -17.19 12.02 0.79
N TRP A 170 -16.92 12.16 2.09
CA TRP A 170 -15.58 12.45 2.58
C TRP A 170 -14.65 11.24 2.45
N LEU A 171 -15.13 10.04 2.81
CA LEU A 171 -14.38 8.80 2.61
C LEU A 171 -14.16 8.51 1.12
N ALA A 172 -15.20 8.71 0.31
CA ALA A 172 -15.15 8.59 -1.15
C ALA A 172 -14.10 9.51 -1.77
N GLY A 173 -14.13 10.80 -1.43
CA GLY A 173 -13.18 11.80 -1.90
C GLY A 173 -11.75 11.50 -1.45
N GLY A 174 -11.58 11.09 -0.19
CA GLY A 174 -10.28 10.75 0.38
C GLY A 174 -9.65 9.54 -0.30
N PHE A 175 -10.45 8.50 -0.55
CA PHE A 175 -10.03 7.33 -1.30
C PHE A 175 -9.66 7.69 -2.75
N LEU A 176 -10.52 8.42 -3.47
CA LEU A 176 -10.26 8.81 -4.86
C LEU A 176 -8.97 9.63 -4.97
N MET A 177 -8.78 10.58 -4.06
CA MET A 177 -7.57 11.40 -4.04
C MET A 177 -6.33 10.59 -3.67
N SER A 178 -6.44 9.61 -2.77
CA SER A 178 -5.35 8.70 -2.47
C SER A 178 -4.93 7.88 -3.70
N VAL A 179 -5.90 7.36 -4.47
CA VAL A 179 -5.62 6.63 -5.71
C VAL A 179 -4.92 7.53 -6.75
N LEU A 180 -5.38 8.77 -6.91
CA LEU A 180 -4.76 9.74 -7.83
C LEU A 180 -3.33 10.09 -7.42
N TRP A 181 -3.08 10.27 -6.12
CA TRP A 181 -1.73 10.49 -5.61
C TRP A 181 -0.81 9.30 -5.87
N THR A 182 -1.29 8.07 -5.61
CA THR A 182 -0.55 6.86 -5.94
C THR A 182 -0.23 6.79 -7.43
N TYR A 183 -1.17 7.16 -8.30
CA TYR A 183 -0.95 7.22 -9.74
C TYR A 183 0.15 8.20 -10.14
N ILE A 184 0.12 9.44 -9.62
CA ILE A 184 1.14 10.46 -9.91
C ILE A 184 2.51 10.00 -9.42
N ILE A 185 2.59 9.51 -8.19
CA ILE A 185 3.84 9.02 -7.61
C ILE A 185 4.40 7.85 -8.45
N ALA A 186 3.54 6.93 -8.89
CA ALA A 186 3.96 5.82 -9.74
C ALA A 186 4.50 6.30 -11.09
N GLU A 187 3.85 7.28 -11.72
CA GLU A 187 4.31 7.86 -12.98
C GLU A 187 5.67 8.58 -12.83
N GLU A 188 5.79 9.45 -11.84
CA GLU A 188 7.05 10.17 -11.57
C GLU A 188 8.17 9.18 -11.22
N LEU A 189 7.87 8.12 -10.44
CA LEU A 189 8.82 7.06 -10.14
C LEU A 189 9.34 6.37 -11.40
N VAL A 190 8.45 6.03 -12.34
CA VAL A 190 8.82 5.43 -13.62
C VAL A 190 9.63 6.43 -14.46
N GLY A 191 9.25 7.71 -14.50
CA GLY A 191 9.96 8.77 -15.22
C GLY A 191 11.39 8.98 -14.69
N LEU A 192 11.55 9.00 -13.36
CA LEU A 192 12.85 9.06 -12.70
C LEU A 192 13.70 7.84 -13.04
N LEU A 193 13.10 6.66 -13.03
CA LEU A 193 13.81 5.43 -13.34
C LEU A 193 14.29 5.38 -14.79
N VAL A 194 13.47 5.82 -15.75
CA VAL A 194 13.86 5.97 -17.15
C VAL A 194 15.01 6.97 -17.28
N SER A 195 14.94 8.09 -16.54
CA SER A 195 16.00 9.11 -16.51
C SER A 195 17.31 8.55 -15.95
N LEU A 196 17.26 7.76 -14.88
CA LEU A 196 18.42 7.04 -14.34
C LEU A 196 18.98 6.03 -15.34
N GLY A 197 18.12 5.34 -16.10
CA GLY A 197 18.52 4.48 -17.20
C GLY A 197 19.37 5.23 -18.23
N TYR A 198 18.94 6.43 -18.65
CA TYR A 198 19.70 7.28 -19.56
C TYR A 198 21.04 7.75 -18.97
N ILE A 199 21.08 8.13 -17.69
CA ILE A 199 22.30 8.62 -17.03
C ILE A 199 23.34 7.50 -16.89
N PHE A 200 22.92 6.30 -16.50
CA PHE A 200 23.82 5.16 -16.29
C PHE A 200 24.11 4.36 -17.57
N GLY A 201 23.48 4.70 -18.70
CA GLY A 201 23.59 3.94 -19.95
C GLY A 201 22.95 2.55 -19.88
N ILE A 202 21.97 2.37 -18.99
CA ILE A 202 21.30 1.11 -18.74
C ILE A 202 19.90 1.16 -19.38
N SER A 203 19.49 0.09 -20.07
CA SER A 203 18.15 0.01 -20.66
C SER A 203 17.06 0.17 -19.59
N PRO A 204 16.07 1.08 -19.79
CA PRO A 204 14.95 1.23 -18.86
C PRO A 204 14.17 -0.07 -18.62
N ALA A 205 14.19 -0.99 -19.59
CA ALA A 205 13.59 -2.32 -19.44
C ALA A 205 14.22 -3.09 -18.27
N ILE A 206 15.55 -3.01 -18.08
CA ILE A 206 16.24 -3.65 -16.95
C ILE A 206 15.75 -3.11 -15.63
N LEU A 207 15.75 -1.79 -15.49
CA LEU A 207 15.34 -1.17 -14.25
C LEU A 207 13.87 -1.52 -13.95
N GLY A 208 13.05 -1.70 -14.99
CA GLY A 208 11.69 -2.20 -14.86
C GLY A 208 11.58 -3.63 -14.30
N PHE A 209 12.29 -4.61 -14.88
CA PHE A 209 12.22 -5.99 -14.38
C PHE A 209 13.07 -6.27 -13.13
N THR A 210 13.92 -5.32 -12.71
CA THR A 210 14.72 -5.40 -11.47
C THR A 210 14.18 -4.46 -10.40
N VAL A 211 14.55 -3.17 -10.43
CA VAL A 211 14.25 -2.19 -9.38
C VAL A 211 12.75 -2.01 -9.17
N LEU A 212 11.94 -1.85 -10.22
CA LEU A 212 10.49 -1.74 -10.06
C LEU A 212 9.86 -3.04 -9.58
N ALA A 213 10.27 -4.18 -10.17
CA ALA A 213 9.76 -5.49 -9.77
C ALA A 213 10.10 -5.80 -8.29
N TRP A 214 11.33 -5.53 -7.86
CA TRP A 214 11.76 -5.69 -6.47
C TRP A 214 11.04 -4.73 -5.55
N GLY A 215 10.91 -3.46 -5.94
CA GLY A 215 10.19 -2.44 -5.17
C GLY A 215 8.74 -2.86 -4.90
N ASN A 216 8.08 -3.48 -5.88
CA ASN A 216 6.71 -3.96 -5.73
C ASN A 216 6.60 -5.18 -4.79
N SER A 217 7.64 -6.02 -4.68
CA SER A 217 7.57 -7.29 -3.94
C SER A 217 8.43 -7.36 -2.68
N ILE A 218 9.23 -6.34 -2.36
CA ILE A 218 10.09 -6.34 -1.17
C ILE A 218 9.28 -6.26 0.13
N GLY A 219 8.18 -5.51 0.14
CA GLY A 219 7.27 -5.44 1.29
C GLY A 219 6.63 -6.79 1.56
N ASP A 220 6.16 -7.45 0.50
CA ASP A 220 5.61 -8.81 0.57
C ASP A 220 6.67 -9.81 1.03
N LEU A 221 7.92 -9.69 0.54
CA LEU A 221 9.02 -10.55 0.97
C LEU A 221 9.27 -10.41 2.48
N ILE A 222 9.36 -9.18 3.00
CA ILE A 222 9.59 -8.92 4.43
C ILE A 222 8.43 -9.48 5.25
N ALA A 223 7.18 -9.23 4.85
CA ALA A 223 5.99 -9.72 5.55
C ALA A 223 5.91 -11.25 5.55
N ASN A 224 6.12 -11.89 4.40
CA ASN A 224 6.07 -13.35 4.28
C ASN A 224 7.21 -14.03 5.04
N VAL A 225 8.41 -13.44 5.05
CA VAL A 225 9.53 -13.95 5.87
C VAL A 225 9.20 -13.81 7.36
N ALA A 226 8.67 -12.66 7.79
CA ALA A 226 8.26 -12.46 9.18
C ALA A 226 7.18 -13.48 9.60
N MET A 227 6.18 -13.73 8.74
CA MET A 227 5.14 -14.73 8.99
C MET A 227 5.71 -16.16 8.99
N ALA A 228 6.66 -16.48 8.12
CA ALA A 228 7.29 -17.80 8.10
C ALA A 228 8.15 -18.06 9.36
N MET A 229 8.78 -17.02 9.92
CA MET A 229 9.62 -17.13 11.12
C MET A 229 8.83 -17.08 12.42
N ASN A 230 7.83 -16.21 12.50
CA ASN A 230 7.13 -15.87 13.75
C ASN A 230 5.64 -16.27 13.77
N GLY A 231 5.09 -16.77 12.66
CA GLY A 231 3.66 -17.08 12.52
C GLY A 231 3.21 -18.43 13.10
N GLY A 232 4.03 -19.06 13.95
CA GLY A 232 3.70 -20.34 14.59
C GLY A 232 3.70 -21.52 13.62
N GLN A 233 2.87 -22.54 13.89
CA GLN A 233 2.87 -23.81 13.15
C GLN A 233 2.42 -23.67 11.70
N ASP A 234 1.49 -22.75 11.40
CA ASP A 234 0.95 -22.54 10.05
C ASP A 234 1.56 -21.31 9.34
N GLY A 235 2.45 -20.57 10.01
CA GLY A 235 3.02 -19.31 9.50
C GLY A 235 3.68 -19.45 8.13
N ALA A 236 4.39 -20.56 7.89
CA ALA A 236 5.02 -20.85 6.61
C ALA A 236 4.01 -21.15 5.49
N GLN A 237 2.89 -21.82 5.80
CA GLN A 237 1.83 -22.09 4.83
C GLN A 237 1.10 -20.80 4.45
N ILE A 238 0.82 -19.94 5.44
CA ILE A 238 0.22 -18.62 5.22
C ILE A 238 1.14 -17.76 4.34
N ALA A 239 2.44 -17.75 4.62
CA ALA A 239 3.43 -17.02 3.84
C ALA A 239 3.50 -17.50 2.37
N ILE A 240 3.49 -18.82 2.13
CA ILE A 240 3.45 -19.35 0.76
C ILE A 240 2.15 -18.96 0.05
N SER A 241 1.02 -19.08 0.72
CA SER A 241 -0.27 -18.68 0.15
C SER A 241 -0.25 -17.21 -0.27
N GLY A 242 0.29 -16.32 0.57
CA GLY A 242 0.48 -14.90 0.27
C GLY A 242 1.39 -14.66 -0.93
N CYS A 243 2.54 -15.33 -1.00
CA CYS A 243 3.50 -15.24 -2.11
C CYS A 243 2.90 -15.60 -3.48
N TYR A 244 1.91 -16.51 -3.54
CA TYR A 244 1.23 -16.85 -4.79
C TYR A 244 0.00 -15.98 -5.05
N ALA A 245 -0.83 -15.77 -4.01
CA ALA A 245 -2.08 -15.03 -4.15
C ALA A 245 -1.84 -13.58 -4.60
N GLY A 246 -0.81 -12.91 -4.09
CA GLY A 246 -0.47 -11.53 -4.45
C GLY A 246 -0.20 -11.34 -5.95
N PRO A 247 0.81 -12.02 -6.52
CA PRO A 247 1.10 -11.95 -7.96
C PRO A 247 -0.05 -12.42 -8.86
N ILE A 248 -0.78 -13.47 -8.46
CA ILE A 248 -1.97 -13.95 -9.20
C ILE A 248 -3.03 -12.85 -9.25
N PHE A 249 -3.35 -12.24 -8.11
CA PHE A 249 -4.31 -11.15 -8.03
C PHE A 249 -3.86 -9.94 -8.83
N ASN A 250 -2.59 -9.53 -8.72
CA ASN A 250 -2.05 -8.40 -9.49
C ASN A 250 -2.12 -8.65 -11.02
N THR A 251 -1.85 -9.88 -11.45
CA THR A 251 -1.93 -10.24 -12.87
C THR A 251 -3.38 -10.26 -13.37
N LEU A 252 -4.30 -10.88 -12.63
CA LEU A 252 -5.70 -11.00 -13.05
C LEU A 252 -6.44 -9.67 -12.95
N ALA A 253 -6.39 -9.02 -11.78
CA ALA A 253 -7.11 -7.78 -11.52
C ALA A 253 -6.37 -6.55 -12.04
N GLY A 254 -5.05 -6.48 -11.90
CA GLY A 254 -4.25 -5.36 -12.40
C GLY A 254 -4.11 -5.39 -13.91
N LEU A 255 -3.37 -6.37 -14.44
CA LEU A 255 -3.13 -6.47 -15.89
C LEU A 255 -4.39 -6.82 -16.67
N GLY A 256 -5.15 -7.84 -16.26
CA GLY A 256 -6.35 -8.29 -16.97
C GLY A 256 -7.40 -7.19 -17.13
N LEU A 257 -7.71 -6.47 -16.05
CA LEU A 257 -8.67 -5.36 -16.11
C LEU A 257 -8.15 -4.19 -16.95
N SER A 258 -6.86 -3.89 -16.84
CA SER A 258 -6.23 -2.83 -17.64
C SER A 258 -6.30 -3.14 -19.14
N LEU A 259 -6.10 -4.40 -19.53
CA LEU A 259 -6.22 -4.86 -20.92
C LEU A 259 -7.66 -4.80 -21.43
N VAL A 260 -8.64 -5.15 -20.60
CA VAL A 260 -10.07 -5.03 -20.94
C VAL A 260 -10.44 -3.56 -21.18
N VAL A 261 -10.03 -2.67 -20.27
CA VAL A 261 -10.32 -1.23 -20.39
C VAL A 261 -9.60 -0.62 -21.60
N SER A 262 -8.35 -1.02 -21.86
CA SER A 262 -7.56 -0.52 -23.00
C SER A 262 -8.13 -0.99 -24.33
N SER A 263 -8.50 -2.27 -24.43
CA SER A 263 -9.20 -2.82 -25.59
C SER A 263 -10.54 -2.11 -25.81
N TRP A 264 -11.29 -1.86 -24.74
CA TRP A 264 -12.56 -1.13 -24.82
C TRP A 264 -12.38 0.29 -25.36
N ALA A 265 -11.33 0.98 -24.93
CA ALA A 265 -11.05 2.35 -25.34
C ALA A 265 -10.57 2.48 -26.80
N MET A 266 -9.93 1.44 -27.36
CA MET A 266 -9.45 1.42 -28.74
C MET A 266 -10.45 0.84 -29.74
N HIS A 267 -11.55 0.24 -29.29
CA HIS A 267 -12.58 -0.29 -30.19
C HIS A 267 -13.05 0.79 -31.20
N PRO A 268 -13.12 0.46 -32.50
CA PRO A 268 -13.08 -0.88 -33.10
C PRO A 268 -11.68 -1.42 -33.48
N GLU A 269 -10.61 -0.64 -33.29
CA GLU A 269 -9.25 -1.06 -33.68
C GLU A 269 -8.71 -2.17 -32.77
N PRO A 270 -7.95 -3.14 -33.31
CA PRO A 270 -7.36 -4.21 -32.52
C PRO A 270 -6.22 -3.68 -31.64
N PHE A 271 -6.26 -4.00 -30.35
CA PHE A 271 -5.17 -3.73 -29.41
C PHE A 271 -4.00 -4.71 -29.67
N VAL A 272 -2.92 -4.23 -30.27
CA VAL A 272 -1.73 -5.05 -30.59
C VAL A 272 -0.80 -5.09 -29.38
N ILE A 273 -0.56 -6.29 -28.84
CA ILE A 273 0.41 -6.50 -27.77
C ILE A 273 1.79 -6.74 -28.42
N PRO A 274 2.81 -5.92 -28.12
CA PRO A 274 4.14 -6.12 -28.66
C PRO A 274 4.77 -7.39 -28.06
N VAL A 275 4.87 -8.45 -28.86
CA VAL A 275 5.52 -9.69 -28.45
C VAL A 275 7.02 -9.55 -28.65
N THR A 276 7.78 -9.50 -27.56
CA THR A 276 9.25 -9.48 -27.58
C THR A 276 9.81 -10.82 -27.13
N PRO A 277 11.01 -11.24 -27.62
CA PRO A 277 11.67 -12.46 -27.14
C PRO A 277 11.84 -12.48 -25.61
N ALA A 278 12.05 -11.31 -25.01
CA ALA A 278 12.16 -11.16 -23.57
C ALA A 278 10.89 -11.62 -22.81
N LEU A 279 9.70 -11.44 -23.38
CA LEU A 279 8.46 -11.93 -22.75
C LEU A 279 8.45 -13.46 -22.64
N PHE A 280 8.90 -14.16 -23.69
CA PHE A 280 8.95 -15.63 -23.68
C PHE A 280 9.91 -16.18 -22.64
N GLU A 281 11.08 -15.56 -22.47
CA GLU A 281 12.03 -16.03 -21.46
C GLU A 281 11.50 -15.74 -20.04
N ILE A 282 10.89 -14.57 -19.78
CA ILE A 282 10.26 -14.27 -18.48
C ILE A 282 9.18 -15.32 -18.17
N LEU A 283 8.32 -15.59 -19.15
CA LEU A 283 7.26 -16.59 -19.02
C LEU A 283 7.82 -18.00 -18.82
N GLY A 284 8.90 -18.34 -19.54
CA GLY A 284 9.61 -19.62 -19.42
C GLY A 284 10.17 -19.84 -18.02
N PHE A 285 10.86 -18.85 -17.44
CA PHE A 285 11.37 -18.93 -16.07
C PHE A 285 10.26 -18.99 -15.02
N MET A 286 9.17 -18.23 -15.23
CA MET A 286 7.98 -18.31 -14.36
C MET A 286 7.36 -19.71 -14.37
N ILE A 287 7.13 -20.28 -15.56
CA ILE A 287 6.61 -21.64 -15.72
C ILE A 287 7.59 -22.65 -15.14
N GLY A 288 8.90 -22.49 -15.35
CA GLY A 288 9.94 -23.34 -14.79
C GLY A 288 9.91 -23.37 -13.26
N GLY A 289 9.76 -22.20 -12.61
CA GLY A 289 9.59 -22.10 -11.16
C GLY A 289 8.31 -22.79 -10.66
N LEU A 290 7.20 -22.62 -11.39
CA LEU A 290 5.93 -23.26 -11.04
C LEU A 290 5.99 -24.78 -11.19
N LEU A 291 6.59 -25.27 -12.27
CA LEU A 291 6.82 -26.70 -12.51
C LEU A 291 7.75 -27.29 -11.44
N TRP A 292 8.82 -26.58 -11.06
CA TRP A 292 9.69 -27.01 -9.97
C TRP A 292 8.91 -27.18 -8.66
N ALA A 293 8.08 -26.19 -8.30
CA ALA A 293 7.23 -26.27 -7.12
C ALA A 293 6.24 -27.44 -7.21
N LEU A 294 5.55 -27.59 -8.35
CA LEU A 294 4.58 -28.65 -8.60
C LEU A 294 5.21 -30.06 -8.56
N LEU A 295 6.49 -30.19 -8.91
CA LEU A 295 7.20 -31.46 -8.92
C LEU A 295 7.81 -31.83 -7.56
N ILE A 296 8.27 -30.85 -6.78
CA ILE A 296 8.94 -31.09 -5.50
C ILE A 296 7.93 -31.23 -4.35
N LEU A 297 6.85 -30.45 -4.32
CA LEU A 297 5.84 -30.52 -3.25
C LEU A 297 5.23 -31.92 -3.09
N PRO A 298 4.70 -32.57 -4.15
CA PRO A 298 4.10 -33.90 -4.01
C PRO A 298 5.12 -34.96 -3.63
N ARG A 299 6.37 -34.85 -4.11
CA ARG A 299 7.46 -35.77 -3.76
C ARG A 299 7.89 -35.68 -2.30
N LYS A 300 7.57 -34.57 -1.62
CA LYS A 300 7.91 -34.30 -0.23
C LYS A 300 6.67 -34.32 0.67
N GLU A 301 5.62 -35.05 0.29
CA GLU A 301 4.37 -35.19 1.05
C GLU A 301 3.68 -33.84 1.36
N MET A 302 3.77 -32.88 0.44
CA MET A 302 3.25 -31.51 0.61
C MET A 302 3.87 -30.73 1.78
N LYS A 303 5.03 -31.18 2.29
CA LYS A 303 5.78 -30.44 3.30
C LYS A 303 6.73 -29.46 2.64
N LEU A 304 6.77 -28.23 3.15
CA LEU A 304 7.73 -27.22 2.73
C LEU A 304 9.13 -27.64 3.20
N ASP A 305 9.99 -27.98 2.24
CA ASP A 305 11.38 -28.36 2.49
C ASP A 305 12.34 -27.31 1.91
N ARG A 306 13.57 -27.26 2.43
CA ARG A 306 14.64 -26.35 1.97
C ARG A 306 14.97 -26.54 0.48
N VAL A 307 14.78 -27.76 -0.04
CA VAL A 307 14.99 -28.08 -1.46
C VAL A 307 14.08 -27.27 -2.38
N LEU A 308 12.82 -27.06 -1.97
CA LEU A 308 11.88 -26.22 -2.72
C LEU A 308 12.40 -24.79 -2.80
N GLY A 309 12.73 -24.21 -1.64
CA GLY A 309 13.21 -22.83 -1.54
C GLY A 309 14.53 -22.60 -2.30
N ILE A 310 15.52 -23.47 -2.11
CA ILE A 310 16.82 -23.38 -2.81
C ILE A 310 16.62 -23.48 -4.33
N GLY A 311 15.77 -24.40 -4.81
CA GLY A 311 15.51 -24.52 -6.24
C GLY A 311 14.81 -23.30 -6.84
N LEU A 312 13.80 -22.74 -6.17
CA LEU A 312 13.14 -21.50 -6.60
C LEU A 312 14.11 -20.32 -6.62
N LEU A 313 14.96 -20.20 -5.60
CA LEU A 313 16.00 -19.16 -5.52
C LEU A 313 17.04 -19.32 -6.65
N ALA A 314 17.45 -20.55 -6.96
CA ALA A 314 18.39 -20.83 -8.05
C ALA A 314 17.80 -20.48 -9.43
N ILE A 315 16.54 -20.82 -9.68
CA ILE A 315 15.81 -20.44 -10.90
C ILE A 315 15.76 -18.91 -11.03
N TYR A 316 15.43 -18.23 -9.94
CA TYR A 316 15.38 -16.77 -9.90
C TYR A 316 16.74 -16.11 -10.14
N PHE A 317 17.81 -16.58 -9.50
CA PHE A 317 19.16 -16.05 -9.73
C PHE A 317 19.68 -16.34 -11.13
N CYS A 318 19.35 -17.50 -11.70
CA CYS A 318 19.64 -17.83 -13.09
C CYS A 318 18.96 -16.84 -14.05
N PHE A 319 17.65 -16.62 -13.86
CA PHE A 319 16.89 -15.63 -14.62
C PHE A 319 17.52 -14.24 -14.53
N LEU A 320 17.81 -13.77 -13.32
CA LEU A 320 18.39 -12.45 -13.08
C LEU A 320 19.76 -12.30 -13.77
N SER A 321 20.60 -13.33 -13.67
CA SER A 321 21.95 -13.32 -14.26
C SER A 321 21.89 -13.29 -15.79
N LEU A 322 21.02 -14.09 -16.40
CA LEU A 322 20.82 -14.10 -17.85
C LEU A 322 20.30 -12.75 -18.34
N ARG A 323 19.30 -12.19 -17.66
CA ARG A 323 18.73 -10.88 -17.97
C ARG A 323 19.75 -9.75 -17.90
N LEU A 324 20.57 -9.78 -16.85
CA LEU A 324 21.63 -8.79 -16.66
C LEU A 324 22.69 -8.93 -17.77
N THR A 325 23.09 -10.16 -18.11
CA THR A 325 24.10 -10.44 -19.12
C THR A 325 23.65 -10.03 -20.53
N GLN A 326 22.42 -10.39 -20.91
CA GLN A 326 21.83 -9.99 -22.19
C GLN A 326 21.80 -8.48 -22.35
N SER A 327 21.43 -7.78 -21.28
CA SER A 327 21.27 -6.34 -21.37
C SER A 327 22.56 -5.54 -21.18
N LEU A 328 23.64 -6.14 -20.68
CA LEU A 328 25.00 -5.60 -20.79
C LEU A 328 25.61 -5.83 -22.19
N GLY A 329 24.87 -6.46 -23.11
CA GLY A 329 25.32 -6.73 -24.47
C GLY A 329 26.37 -7.86 -24.57
N LEU A 330 26.57 -8.63 -23.49
CA LEU A 330 27.56 -9.71 -23.44
C LEU A 330 27.09 -10.98 -24.15
N VAL A 331 25.77 -11.14 -24.32
CA VAL A 331 25.16 -12.28 -25.00
C VAL A 331 24.03 -11.76 -25.88
N GLN A 332 24.24 -11.76 -27.20
CA GLN A 332 23.19 -11.55 -28.19
C GLN A 332 22.64 -12.93 -28.58
N ILE A 333 21.41 -13.23 -28.17
CA ILE A 333 20.63 -14.37 -28.66
C ILE A 333 19.44 -13.80 -29.41
#